data_AF-A0A520C0I4-F1
#
_entry.id   AF-A0A520C0I4-F1
#
_cell.length_a   1.000
_cell.length_b   1.000
_cell.length_c   1.000
_cell.angle_alpha   90.00
_cell.angle_beta   90.00
_cell.angle_gamma   90.00
#
_symmetry.space_group_name_H-M   'P 1'
#
loop_
_entity.id
_entity.type
_entity.pdbx_description
1 polymer ?
#
loop_
_entity_poly.entity_id
_entity_poly.type
_entity_poly.pdbx_seq_one_letter_code
_entity_poly.pdbx_strand_id
1 'polypeptide(L)'
;MQLKTTDRKLSAKELRLLKLVLNNRIQELQSKNHLRFFLVSLSIAITFAGVAWSLNDGVFLFLTGTIAVFAFVAFIFSIVPTFKERIIERKFINELEAYIKRGLVTVNQINAVNIAEVSEYESDSNLFIIEYEKDRILFYWDFKYSLYDKFPCEHFEIYDATFYKFANREINFLTPKIAAETISLSEKSNYLEKSLKPAHLEIIDRNFQELISEVKSRA
;
A
#
# COMPACT_ATOMS: atom_id res chain seq x y z
N MET A 1 -11.68 -21.90 2.12
CA MET A 1 -11.51 -22.12 3.57
C MET A 1 -10.87 -20.87 4.15
N GLN A 2 -11.28 -20.38 5.32
CA GLN A 2 -10.84 -19.07 5.84
C GLN A 2 -9.92 -19.24 7.05
N LEU A 3 -8.87 -18.43 7.13
CA LEU A 3 -8.03 -18.32 8.32
C LEU A 3 -8.89 -17.92 9.52
N LYS A 4 -8.45 -18.28 10.73
CA LYS A 4 -9.15 -17.90 11.96
C LYS A 4 -9.06 -16.40 12.15
N THR A 5 -10.14 -15.71 11.78
CA THR A 5 -10.28 -14.27 11.95
C THR A 5 -10.74 -13.93 13.37
N THR A 6 -10.08 -12.96 13.99
CA THR A 6 -10.41 -12.47 15.33
C THR A 6 -10.37 -10.95 15.35
N ASP A 7 -11.30 -10.35 16.09
CA ASP A 7 -11.25 -8.93 16.38
C ASP A 7 -10.57 -8.71 17.72
N ARG A 8 -9.56 -7.84 17.74
CA ARG A 8 -8.90 -7.42 18.97
C ARG A 8 -8.78 -5.92 19.05
N LYS A 9 -8.52 -5.41 20.26
CA LYS A 9 -8.21 -4.00 20.44
C LYS A 9 -6.91 -3.64 19.74
N LEU A 10 -6.85 -2.43 19.19
CA LEU A 10 -5.62 -1.85 18.67
C LEU A 10 -4.57 -1.77 19.78
N SER A 11 -3.35 -2.22 19.48
CA SER A 11 -2.23 -2.06 20.40
C SER A 11 -1.81 -0.59 20.48
N ALA A 12 -1.11 -0.20 21.56
CA ALA A 12 -0.60 1.16 21.69
C ALA A 12 0.34 1.56 20.54
N LYS A 13 1.10 0.60 20.00
CA LYS A 13 2.00 0.82 18.86
C LYS A 13 1.22 1.06 17.56
N GLU A 14 0.20 0.23 17.28
CA GLU A 14 -0.69 0.40 16.13
C GLU A 14 -1.43 1.74 16.18
N LEU A 15 -1.98 2.08 17.35
CA LEU A 15 -2.70 3.34 17.54
C LEU A 15 -1.79 4.55 17.34
N ARG A 16 -0.53 4.50 17.80
CA ARG A 16 0.46 5.54 17.53
C ARG A 16 0.76 5.67 16.03
N LEU A 17 0.93 4.54 15.34
CA LEU A 17 1.18 4.53 13.90
C LEU A 17 -0.01 5.13 13.12
N LEU A 18 -1.23 4.70 13.41
CA LEU A 18 -2.43 5.23 12.74
C LEU A 18 -2.63 6.73 13.02
N LYS A 19 -2.37 7.18 14.26
CA LYS A 19 -2.41 8.62 14.60
C LYS A 19 -1.33 9.42 13.88
N LEU A 20 -0.14 8.84 13.70
CA LEU A 20 0.93 9.49 12.94
C LEU A 20 0.52 9.64 11.47
N VAL A 21 -0.04 8.59 10.85
CA VAL A 21 -0.57 8.67 9.48
C VAL A 21 -1.67 9.72 9.38
N LEU A 22 -2.61 9.72 10.33
CA LEU A 22 -3.70 10.70 10.39
C LEU A 22 -3.17 12.14 10.45
N ASN A 23 -2.25 12.41 11.38
CA ASN A 23 -1.67 13.74 11.57
C ASN A 23 -0.89 14.20 10.33
N ASN A 24 -0.11 13.31 9.73
CA ASN A 24 0.62 13.62 8.49
C ASN A 24 -0.34 13.99 7.36
N ARG A 25 -1.43 13.23 7.17
CA ARG A 25 -2.43 13.52 6.13
C ARG A 25 -3.19 14.82 6.39
N ILE A 26 -3.54 15.11 7.64
CA ILE A 26 -4.15 16.40 8.02
C ILE A 26 -3.18 17.55 7.70
N GLN A 27 -1.90 17.39 8.05
CA GLN A 27 -0.88 18.40 7.78
C GLN A 27 -0.63 18.59 6.28
N GLU A 28 -0.62 17.54 5.48
CA GLU A 28 -0.54 17.62 4.02
C GLU A 28 -1.75 18.35 3.41
N LEU A 29 -2.95 18.06 3.91
CA LEU A 29 -4.18 18.72 3.47
C LEU A 29 -4.15 20.22 3.77
N GLN A 30 -3.57 20.63 4.90
CA GLN A 30 -3.43 22.02 5.32
C GLN A 30 -2.25 22.74 4.64
N SER A 31 -1.13 22.06 4.44
CA SER A 31 0.13 22.65 3.93
C SER A 31 0.18 22.80 2.42
N LYS A 32 -0.71 22.12 1.69
CA LYS A 32 -0.87 22.26 0.23
C LYS A 32 -1.32 23.70 -0.13
N ASN A 33 -0.31 24.57 -0.33
CA ASN A 33 -0.37 25.98 -0.74
C ASN A 33 -0.96 26.22 -2.15
N HIS A 34 -1.72 25.26 -2.72
CA HIS A 34 -2.33 25.39 -4.04
C HIS A 34 -3.19 26.67 -4.17
N LEU A 35 -3.72 27.17 -3.05
CA LEU A 35 -4.45 28.44 -3.00
C LEU A 35 -3.61 29.64 -3.47
N ARG A 36 -2.30 29.66 -3.22
CA ARG A 36 -1.40 30.71 -3.71
C ARG A 36 -1.24 30.63 -5.24
N PHE A 37 -1.02 29.43 -5.77
CA PHE A 37 -0.94 29.23 -7.22
C PHE A 37 -2.24 29.65 -7.92
N PHE A 38 -3.41 29.34 -7.34
CA PHE A 38 -4.71 29.79 -7.85
C PHE A 38 -4.83 31.32 -7.91
N LEU A 39 -4.50 31.99 -6.80
CA LEU A 39 -4.59 33.45 -6.73
C LEU A 39 -3.62 34.12 -7.72
N VAL A 40 -2.41 33.57 -7.89
CA VAL A 40 -1.44 34.08 -8.87
C VAL A 40 -1.93 33.89 -10.30
N SER A 41 -2.38 32.69 -10.68
CA SER A 41 -2.89 32.42 -12.03
C SER A 41 -4.13 33.27 -12.37
N LEU A 42 -5.05 33.42 -11.41
CA LEU A 42 -6.22 34.27 -11.57
C LEU A 42 -5.84 35.74 -11.71
N SER A 43 -4.89 36.23 -10.89
CA SER A 43 -4.40 37.60 -10.98
C SER A 43 -3.74 37.87 -12.33
N ILE A 44 -2.94 36.95 -12.85
CA ILE A 44 -2.33 37.06 -14.18
C ILE A 44 -3.42 37.13 -15.26
N ALA A 45 -4.41 36.25 -15.21
CA ALA A 45 -5.49 36.23 -16.20
C ALA A 45 -6.27 37.55 -16.22
N ILE A 46 -6.62 38.09 -15.06
CA ILE A 46 -7.34 39.37 -14.93
C ILE A 46 -6.49 40.53 -15.45
N THR A 47 -5.22 40.62 -15.05
CA THR A 47 -4.33 41.70 -15.48
C THR A 47 -4.14 41.71 -16.99
N PHE A 48 -3.85 40.57 -17.60
CA PHE A 48 -3.63 40.49 -19.05
C PHE A 48 -4.92 40.69 -19.85
N ALA A 49 -6.07 40.23 -19.35
CA ALA A 49 -7.36 40.53 -19.97
C ALA A 49 -7.68 42.04 -19.91
N GLY A 50 -7.38 42.72 -18.80
CA GLY A 50 -7.56 44.17 -18.66
C GLY A 50 -6.65 44.98 -19.59
N VAL A 51 -5.40 44.55 -19.76
CA VAL A 51 -4.47 45.16 -20.73
C VAL A 51 -4.98 44.95 -22.16
N ALA A 52 -5.42 43.74 -22.51
CA ALA A 52 -5.99 43.44 -23.82
C ALA A 52 -7.21 44.33 -24.11
N TRP A 53 -8.12 44.50 -23.13
CA TRP A 53 -9.30 45.36 -23.28
C TRP A 53 -8.96 46.83 -23.60
N SER A 54 -7.80 47.30 -23.15
CA SER A 54 -7.37 48.70 -23.34
C SER A 54 -6.65 48.94 -24.67
N LEU A 55 -6.37 47.88 -25.44
CA LEU A 55 -5.69 47.95 -26.74
C LEU A 55 -6.73 47.88 -27.87
N ASN A 56 -6.70 48.85 -28.78
CA ASN A 56 -7.65 48.90 -29.90
C ASN A 56 -7.36 47.87 -30.99
N ASP A 57 -6.08 47.66 -31.35
CA ASP A 57 -5.64 46.65 -32.33
C ASP A 57 -4.11 46.43 -32.25
N GLY A 58 -3.63 45.26 -32.67
CA GLY A 58 -2.20 45.00 -32.91
C GLY A 58 -1.65 43.70 -32.29
N VAL A 59 -0.36 43.42 -32.55
CA VAL A 59 0.32 42.19 -32.10
C VAL A 59 0.29 42.04 -30.56
N PHE A 60 0.33 43.16 -29.82
CA PHE A 60 0.24 43.14 -28.37
C PHE A 60 -1.13 42.72 -27.83
N LEU A 61 -2.23 43.07 -28.52
CA LEU A 61 -3.57 42.61 -28.17
C LEU A 61 -3.65 41.09 -28.32
N PHE A 62 -3.15 40.56 -29.44
CA PHE A 62 -3.11 39.11 -29.69
C PHE A 62 -2.29 38.36 -28.63
N LEU A 63 -1.09 38.85 -28.31
CA LEU A 63 -0.21 38.22 -27.30
C LEU A 63 -0.83 38.25 -25.91
N THR A 64 -1.34 39.40 -25.46
CA THR A 64 -1.91 39.56 -24.11
C THR A 64 -3.22 38.79 -23.95
N GLY A 65 -4.09 38.81 -24.96
CA GLY A 65 -5.31 38.01 -24.99
C GLY A 65 -5.02 36.50 -24.95
N THR A 66 -4.03 36.04 -25.71
CA THR A 66 -3.61 34.64 -25.71
C THR A 66 -3.08 34.20 -24.34
N ILE A 67 -2.22 35.02 -23.71
CA ILE A 67 -1.72 34.77 -22.35
C ILE A 67 -2.87 34.71 -21.34
N ALA A 68 -3.84 35.62 -21.42
CA ALA A 68 -4.99 35.62 -20.53
C ALA A 68 -5.83 34.32 -20.65
N VAL A 69 -6.06 33.85 -21.88
CA VAL A 69 -6.77 32.59 -22.13
C VAL A 69 -5.99 31.41 -21.57
N PHE A 70 -4.69 31.30 -21.82
CA PHE A 70 -3.87 30.21 -21.27
C PHE A 70 -3.81 30.25 -19.75
N ALA A 71 -3.71 31.43 -19.13
CA ALA A 71 -3.73 31.58 -17.68
C ALA A 71 -5.07 31.15 -17.08
N PHE A 72 -6.19 31.49 -17.72
CA PHE A 72 -7.53 31.07 -17.30
C PHE A 72 -7.72 29.55 -17.45
N VAL A 73 -7.27 28.97 -18.55
CA VAL A 73 -7.29 27.52 -18.79
C VAL A 73 -6.45 26.81 -17.72
N ALA A 74 -5.23 27.27 -17.45
CA ALA A 74 -4.37 26.73 -16.39
C ALA A 74 -5.03 26.82 -15.01
N PHE A 75 -5.74 27.92 -14.72
CA PHE A 75 -6.51 28.09 -13.49
C PHE A 75 -7.62 27.03 -13.35
N ILE A 76 -8.45 26.82 -14.39
CA ILE A 76 -9.50 25.80 -14.38
C ILE A 76 -8.91 24.40 -14.17
N PHE A 77 -7.90 24.05 -14.97
CA PHE A 77 -7.26 22.73 -14.92
C PHE A 77 -6.52 22.47 -13.61
N SER A 78 -6.11 23.50 -12.89
CA SER A 78 -5.51 23.34 -11.58
C SER A 78 -6.57 23.17 -10.48
N ILE A 79 -7.72 23.85 -10.60
CA ILE A 79 -8.76 23.87 -9.56
C ILE A 79 -9.45 22.52 -9.42
N VAL A 80 -9.98 22.00 -10.53
CA VAL A 80 -10.85 20.82 -10.49
C VAL A 80 -10.15 19.60 -9.89
N PRO A 81 -8.91 19.24 -10.30
CA PRO A 81 -8.18 18.12 -9.70
C PRO A 81 -7.90 18.35 -8.22
N THR A 82 -7.51 19.58 -7.82
CA THR A 82 -7.20 19.90 -6.43
C THR A 82 -8.42 19.74 -5.52
N PHE A 83 -9.61 20.16 -5.96
CA PHE A 83 -10.84 19.95 -5.21
C PHE A 83 -11.18 18.46 -5.10
N LYS A 84 -11.03 17.71 -6.20
CA LYS A 84 -11.27 16.25 -6.20
C LYS A 84 -10.32 15.53 -5.25
N GLU A 85 -9.03 15.85 -5.27
CA GLU A 85 -8.04 15.33 -4.32
C GLU A 85 -8.43 15.64 -2.88
N ARG A 86 -8.81 16.89 -2.57
CA ARG A 86 -9.22 17.29 -1.22
C ARG A 86 -10.43 16.52 -0.72
N ILE A 87 -11.41 16.22 -1.58
CA ILE A 87 -12.58 15.41 -1.21
C ILE A 87 -12.15 13.98 -0.89
N ILE A 88 -11.28 13.39 -1.71
CA ILE A 88 -10.77 12.03 -1.51
C ILE A 88 -9.95 11.95 -0.21
N GLU A 89 -9.04 12.90 0.01
CA GLU A 89 -8.22 12.97 1.23
C GLU A 89 -9.07 13.16 2.48
N ARG A 90 -10.09 14.04 2.44
CA ARG A 90 -11.03 14.20 3.56
C ARG A 90 -11.80 12.92 3.84
N LYS A 91 -12.24 12.22 2.79
CA LYS A 91 -12.90 10.92 2.95
C LYS A 91 -11.97 9.90 3.61
N PHE A 92 -10.72 9.82 3.15
CA PHE A 92 -9.70 8.96 3.75
C PHE A 92 -9.46 9.29 5.23
N ILE A 93 -9.29 10.57 5.57
CA ILE A 93 -9.13 11.05 6.95
C ILE A 93 -10.32 10.64 7.81
N ASN A 94 -11.55 10.89 7.35
CA ASN A 94 -12.76 10.53 8.09
C ASN A 94 -12.88 9.01 8.30
N GLU A 95 -12.54 8.21 7.29
CA GLU A 95 -12.52 6.75 7.40
C GLU A 95 -11.47 6.28 8.42
N LEU A 96 -10.26 6.87 8.40
CA LEU A 96 -9.19 6.57 9.34
C LEU A 96 -9.55 6.97 10.78
N GLU A 97 -10.14 8.15 10.98
CA GLU A 97 -10.63 8.61 12.27
C GLU A 97 -11.71 7.67 12.83
N ALA A 98 -12.69 7.28 11.99
CA ALA A 98 -13.72 6.33 12.38
C ALA A 98 -13.10 4.96 12.76
N TYR A 99 -12.11 4.51 12.00
CA TYR A 99 -11.39 3.26 12.28
C TYR A 99 -10.64 3.32 13.62
N ILE A 100 -9.89 4.40 13.88
CA ILE A 100 -9.19 4.62 15.16
C ILE A 100 -10.19 4.69 16.32
N LYS A 101 -11.32 5.39 16.13
CA LYS A 101 -12.38 5.54 17.15
C LYS A 101 -13.03 4.21 17.48
N ARG A 102 -13.24 3.32 16.49
CA ARG A 102 -13.73 1.96 16.72
C ARG A 102 -12.78 1.18 17.65
N GLY A 103 -11.48 1.43 17.55
CA GLY A 103 -10.49 0.86 18.47
C GLY A 103 -10.23 -0.63 18.29
N LEU A 104 -10.78 -1.23 17.22
CA LEU A 104 -10.70 -2.66 16.92
C LEU A 104 -10.02 -2.89 15.57
N VAL A 105 -9.15 -3.89 15.54
CA VAL A 105 -8.50 -4.41 14.34
C VAL A 105 -8.87 -5.88 14.17
N THR A 106 -9.22 -6.21 12.93
CA THR A 106 -9.51 -7.57 12.52
C THR A 106 -8.22 -8.20 12.02
N VAL A 107 -7.87 -9.35 12.55
CA VAL A 107 -6.64 -10.06 12.22
C VAL A 107 -6.87 -11.55 12.04
N ASN A 108 -6.08 -12.16 11.16
CA ASN A 108 -5.97 -13.61 11.06
C ASN A 108 -4.77 -14.06 11.88
N GLN A 109 -5.02 -14.83 12.94
CA GLN A 109 -3.95 -15.35 13.79
C GLN A 109 -3.37 -16.62 13.17
N ILE A 110 -2.05 -16.62 12.98
CA ILE A 110 -1.31 -17.76 12.44
C ILE A 110 -0.34 -18.26 13.50
N ASN A 111 -0.46 -19.56 13.79
CA ASN A 111 0.50 -20.30 14.60
C ASN A 111 1.20 -21.29 13.67
N ALA A 112 2.35 -20.90 13.15
CA ALA A 112 3.12 -21.73 12.24
C ALA A 112 3.75 -22.90 13.00
N VAL A 113 3.56 -24.11 12.47
CA VAL A 113 4.20 -25.35 12.90
C VAL A 113 5.52 -25.52 12.17
N ASN A 114 5.52 -25.34 10.84
CA ASN A 114 6.71 -25.41 10.00
C ASN A 114 6.71 -24.25 9.00
N ILE A 115 7.90 -23.70 8.71
CA ILE A 115 8.07 -22.64 7.72
C ILE A 115 9.26 -22.97 6.83
N ALA A 116 9.04 -22.92 5.51
CA ALA A 116 10.09 -22.93 4.51
C ALA A 116 10.11 -21.58 3.77
N GLU A 117 11.32 -21.08 3.53
CA GLU A 117 11.55 -19.91 2.69
C GLU A 117 12.10 -20.37 1.35
N VAL A 118 11.42 -19.97 0.29
CA VAL A 118 11.82 -20.20 -1.07
C VAL A 118 12.35 -18.88 -1.63
N SER A 119 13.67 -18.79 -1.75
CA SER A 119 14.36 -17.61 -2.29
C SER A 119 14.45 -17.73 -3.81
N GLU A 120 13.80 -16.82 -4.53
CA GLU A 120 13.96 -16.71 -5.98
C GLU A 120 15.21 -15.86 -6.29
N TYR A 121 16.14 -16.41 -7.08
CA TYR A 121 17.47 -15.83 -7.33
C TYR A 121 17.43 -14.54 -8.19
N GLU A 122 16.27 -14.18 -8.77
CA GLU A 122 16.11 -13.02 -9.65
C GLU A 122 14.82 -12.22 -9.43
N SER A 123 13.96 -12.59 -8.47
CA SER A 123 12.69 -11.89 -8.24
C SER A 123 12.77 -11.06 -6.97
N ASP A 124 12.16 -9.86 -6.97
CA ASP A 124 12.04 -8.99 -5.80
C ASP A 124 11.09 -9.55 -4.72
N SER A 125 10.94 -10.88 -4.62
CA SER A 125 10.02 -11.51 -3.68
C SER A 125 10.51 -12.85 -3.17
N ASN A 126 10.24 -13.11 -1.89
CA ASN A 126 10.41 -14.43 -1.29
C ASN A 126 9.04 -15.08 -1.09
N LEU A 127 8.93 -16.36 -1.44
CA LEU A 127 7.77 -17.17 -1.13
C LEU A 127 8.00 -17.90 0.19
N PHE A 128 7.10 -17.70 1.14
CA PHE A 128 7.04 -18.46 2.37
C PHE A 128 5.94 -19.51 2.29
N ILE A 129 6.31 -20.75 2.57
CA ILE A 129 5.41 -21.90 2.68
C ILE A 129 5.25 -22.17 4.16
N ILE A 130 4.03 -22.01 4.67
CA ILE A 130 3.76 -21.98 6.11
C ILE A 130 2.72 -23.04 6.44
N GLU A 131 3.12 -24.09 7.15
CA GLU A 131 2.18 -25.02 7.75
C GLU A 131 1.67 -24.40 9.06
N TYR A 132 0.37 -24.08 9.14
CA TYR A 132 -0.22 -23.44 10.34
C TYR A 132 -1.21 -24.34 11.09
N GLU A 133 -1.62 -25.43 10.47
CA GLU A 133 -2.34 -26.55 11.05
C GLU A 133 -1.86 -27.80 10.30
N LYS A 134 -2.00 -28.98 10.92
CA LYS A 134 -1.55 -30.23 10.27
C LYS A 134 -2.15 -30.36 8.87
N ASP A 135 -1.29 -30.59 7.89
CA ASP A 135 -1.64 -30.73 6.47
C ASP A 135 -2.35 -29.50 5.87
N ARG A 136 -2.18 -28.31 6.48
CA ARG A 136 -2.69 -27.04 5.95
C ARG A 136 -1.58 -26.04 5.75
N ILE A 137 -1.39 -25.67 4.49
CA ILE A 137 -0.30 -24.83 4.05
C ILE A 137 -0.86 -23.49 3.58
N LEU A 138 -0.27 -22.42 4.08
CA LEU A 138 -0.47 -21.04 3.64
C LEU A 138 0.73 -20.62 2.80
N PHE A 139 0.46 -20.13 1.60
CA PHE A 139 1.46 -19.47 0.77
C PHE A 139 1.44 -17.97 1.03
N TYR A 140 2.59 -17.42 1.39
CA TYR A 140 2.74 -16.00 1.64
C TYR A 140 3.91 -15.43 0.83
N TRP A 141 3.61 -14.49 -0.04
CA TRP A 141 4.63 -13.76 -0.81
C TRP A 141 5.03 -12.49 -0.07
N ASP A 142 6.31 -12.34 0.28
CA ASP A 142 6.88 -11.07 0.72
C ASP A 142 7.36 -10.29 -0.51
N PHE A 143 6.50 -9.39 -0.98
CA PHE A 143 6.84 -8.51 -2.08
C PHE A 143 7.79 -7.40 -1.60
N LYS A 144 8.93 -7.23 -2.28
CA LYS A 144 9.96 -6.20 -2.03
C LYS A 144 10.80 -6.42 -0.77
N TYR A 145 10.92 -7.66 -0.28
CA TYR A 145 11.75 -8.03 0.88
C TYR A 145 11.48 -7.20 2.13
N SER A 146 10.22 -6.79 2.33
CA SER A 146 9.86 -5.84 3.38
C SER A 146 9.94 -6.45 4.78
N LEU A 147 10.05 -7.77 4.89
CA LEU A 147 9.95 -8.51 6.14
C LEU A 147 11.25 -9.22 6.54
N TYR A 148 12.31 -9.13 5.74
CA TYR A 148 13.54 -9.91 5.89
C TYR A 148 14.14 -9.88 7.31
N ASP A 149 14.08 -8.74 8.00
CA ASP A 149 14.69 -8.58 9.33
C ASP A 149 13.92 -9.30 10.47
N LYS A 150 12.64 -9.59 10.27
CA LYS A 150 11.74 -10.06 11.37
C LYS A 150 10.96 -11.31 11.06
N PHE A 151 10.80 -11.64 9.78
CA PHE A 151 10.15 -12.84 9.31
C PHE A 151 11.21 -13.83 8.78
N PRO A 152 11.02 -15.15 8.93
CA PRO A 152 9.84 -15.85 9.45
C PRO A 152 9.75 -15.90 10.98
N CYS A 153 8.54 -16.03 11.53
CA CYS A 153 8.31 -16.20 12.97
C CYS A 153 7.14 -17.16 13.24
N GLU A 154 7.15 -17.87 14.38
CA GLU A 154 6.13 -18.89 14.72
C GLU A 154 4.73 -18.32 14.90
N HIS A 155 4.60 -17.18 15.57
CA HIS A 155 3.30 -16.59 15.90
C HIS A 155 3.24 -15.20 15.30
N PHE A 156 2.26 -15.00 14.43
CA PHE A 156 2.02 -13.70 13.81
C PHE A 156 0.56 -13.51 13.47
N GLU A 157 0.21 -12.26 13.21
CA GLU A 157 -1.13 -11.87 12.80
C GLU A 157 -1.05 -11.24 11.42
N ILE A 158 -1.91 -11.68 10.51
CA ILE A 158 -2.10 -11.01 9.22
C ILE A 158 -3.24 -10.02 9.39
N TYR A 159 -2.95 -8.76 9.13
CA TYR A 159 -3.92 -7.68 9.19
C TYR A 159 -4.97 -7.79 8.07
N ASP A 160 -6.17 -7.29 8.33
CA ASP A 160 -7.17 -7.13 7.30
C ASP A 160 -6.76 -6.07 6.25
N ALA A 161 -7.45 -6.10 5.11
CA ALA A 161 -7.22 -5.12 4.04
C ALA A 161 -7.44 -3.68 4.50
N THR A 162 -8.29 -3.45 5.51
CA THR A 162 -8.58 -2.12 6.05
C THR A 162 -7.36 -1.56 6.78
N PHE A 163 -6.74 -2.33 7.67
CA PHE A 163 -5.55 -1.90 8.36
C PHE A 163 -4.38 -1.73 7.38
N TYR A 164 -4.23 -2.64 6.42
CA TYR A 164 -3.22 -2.50 5.36
C TYR A 164 -3.39 -1.20 4.57
N LYS A 165 -4.62 -0.86 4.15
CA LYS A 165 -4.93 0.39 3.45
C LYS A 165 -4.45 1.64 4.21
N PHE A 166 -4.52 1.63 5.54
CA PHE A 166 -4.15 2.79 6.36
C PHE A 166 -2.67 2.80 6.77
N ALA A 167 -2.13 1.64 7.15
CA ALA A 167 -0.81 1.51 7.75
C ALA A 167 0.26 1.02 6.78
N ASN A 168 -0.14 0.55 5.60
CA ASN A 168 0.72 -0.14 4.62
C ASN A 168 1.55 -1.27 5.27
N ARG A 169 0.89 -2.06 6.12
CA ARG A 169 1.52 -3.13 6.90
C ARG A 169 0.61 -4.35 6.93
N GLU A 170 1.18 -5.49 6.53
CA GLU A 170 0.43 -6.76 6.40
C GLU A 170 0.56 -7.64 7.63
N ILE A 171 1.73 -7.67 8.27
CA ILE A 171 1.99 -8.62 9.36
C ILE A 171 2.34 -7.92 10.68
N ASN A 172 1.75 -8.44 11.76
CA ASN A 172 2.17 -8.21 13.13
C ASN A 172 2.93 -9.43 13.67
N PHE A 173 4.23 -9.29 13.90
CA PHE A 173 5.04 -10.34 14.51
C PHE A 173 4.79 -10.39 16.02
N LEU A 174 4.38 -11.55 16.54
CA LEU A 174 4.16 -11.75 17.97
C LEU A 174 5.36 -12.42 18.64
N THR A 175 6.11 -13.24 17.90
CA THR A 175 7.35 -13.86 18.36
C THR A 175 8.58 -13.37 17.58
N PRO A 176 9.79 -13.58 18.12
CA PRO A 176 11.04 -13.31 17.40
C PRO A 176 11.16 -14.13 16.11
N LYS A 177 12.07 -13.69 15.24
CA LYS A 177 12.44 -14.41 14.02
C LYS A 177 12.99 -15.79 14.36
N ILE A 178 12.57 -16.80 13.59
CA ILE A 178 13.08 -18.17 13.65
C ILE A 178 13.90 -18.49 12.40
N ALA A 179 14.70 -19.56 12.48
CA ALA A 179 15.31 -20.14 11.30
C ALA A 179 14.24 -20.88 10.49
N ALA A 180 14.07 -20.54 9.23
CA ALA A 180 13.29 -21.33 8.28
C ALA A 180 14.20 -22.24 7.47
N GLU A 181 13.61 -23.30 6.95
CA GLU A 181 14.26 -24.13 5.95
C GLU A 181 14.34 -23.36 4.63
N THR A 182 15.55 -22.99 4.22
CA THR A 182 15.76 -22.27 2.96
C THR A 182 15.88 -23.26 1.79
N ILE A 183 15.10 -23.01 0.75
CA ILE A 183 15.17 -23.72 -0.52
C ILE A 183 15.73 -22.75 -1.56
N SER A 184 17.00 -22.94 -1.93
CA SER A 184 17.65 -22.12 -2.96
C SER A 184 17.19 -22.57 -4.35
N LEU A 185 16.48 -21.70 -5.08
CA LEU A 185 16.04 -21.96 -6.46
C LEU A 185 17.12 -21.61 -7.50
N SER A 186 18.40 -21.89 -7.23
CA SER A 186 19.49 -21.45 -8.12
C SER A 186 19.45 -22.09 -9.51
N GLU A 187 18.65 -23.13 -9.76
CA GLU A 187 18.59 -23.78 -11.08
C GLU A 187 17.18 -24.18 -11.58
N LYS A 188 16.09 -24.06 -10.79
CA LYS A 188 14.83 -24.78 -11.07
C LYS A 188 13.53 -24.08 -10.59
N SER A 189 13.32 -22.81 -10.97
CA SER A 189 12.05 -22.07 -10.74
C SER A 189 10.81 -22.67 -11.44
N ASN A 190 11.02 -23.62 -12.36
CA ASN A 190 9.99 -24.18 -13.23
C ASN A 190 8.82 -24.87 -12.50
N TYR A 191 9.01 -25.52 -11.35
CA TYR A 191 7.91 -26.26 -10.71
C TYR A 191 6.90 -25.34 -10.00
N LEU A 192 7.39 -24.38 -9.22
CA LEU A 192 6.53 -23.40 -8.55
C LEU A 192 5.86 -22.49 -9.58
N GLU A 193 6.58 -22.05 -10.62
CA GLU A 193 6.02 -21.22 -11.67
C GLU A 193 5.11 -21.95 -12.66
N LYS A 194 5.30 -23.25 -12.95
CA LYS A 194 4.48 -23.96 -13.96
C LYS A 194 3.37 -24.82 -13.37
N SER A 195 3.60 -25.43 -12.22
CA SER A 195 2.71 -26.45 -11.66
C SER A 195 1.89 -25.93 -10.48
N LEU A 196 2.52 -25.21 -9.55
CA LEU A 196 1.84 -24.80 -8.31
C LEU A 196 1.20 -23.41 -8.40
N LYS A 197 1.90 -22.43 -8.99
CA LYS A 197 1.50 -21.00 -9.12
C LYS A 197 0.71 -20.46 -7.92
N PRO A 198 1.24 -20.58 -6.69
CA PRO A 198 0.47 -20.26 -5.51
C PRO A 198 0.14 -18.77 -5.48
N ALA A 199 -1.12 -18.41 -5.27
CA ALA A 199 -1.53 -17.04 -5.06
C ALA A 199 -1.14 -16.54 -3.66
N HIS A 200 -1.01 -15.22 -3.50
CA HIS A 200 -0.76 -14.61 -2.19
C HIS A 200 -1.92 -14.89 -1.23
N LEU A 201 -1.59 -15.43 -0.05
CA LEU A 201 -2.53 -15.90 0.98
C LEU A 201 -3.39 -17.09 0.53
N GLU A 202 -2.94 -17.87 -0.46
CA GLU A 202 -3.59 -19.12 -0.83
C GLU A 202 -3.38 -20.20 0.24
N ILE A 203 -4.43 -20.98 0.47
CA ILE A 203 -4.43 -22.10 1.42
C ILE A 203 -4.70 -23.37 0.66
N ILE A 204 -3.85 -24.37 0.86
CA ILE A 204 -4.04 -25.72 0.34
C ILE A 204 -4.03 -26.74 1.47
N ASP A 205 -4.80 -27.81 1.30
CA ASP A 205 -4.75 -28.98 2.16
C ASP A 205 -3.72 -29.97 1.58
N ARG A 206 -2.51 -29.98 2.14
CA ARG A 206 -1.41 -30.85 1.71
C ARG A 206 -0.40 -31.05 2.83
N ASN A 207 0.24 -32.21 2.87
CA ASN A 207 1.32 -32.47 3.80
C ASN A 207 2.55 -31.59 3.50
N PHE A 208 3.07 -30.91 4.53
CA PHE A 208 4.19 -30.00 4.38
C PHE A 208 5.46 -30.71 3.89
N GLN A 209 5.84 -31.83 4.52
CA GLN A 209 7.06 -32.56 4.16
C GLN A 209 6.98 -33.11 2.73
N GLU A 210 5.81 -33.58 2.31
CA GLU A 210 5.58 -34.03 0.94
C GLU A 210 5.75 -32.88 -0.05
N LEU A 211 5.15 -31.71 0.22
CA LEU A 211 5.30 -30.54 -0.63
C LEU A 211 6.76 -30.08 -0.71
N ILE A 212 7.44 -29.95 0.43
CA ILE A 212 8.84 -29.51 0.47
C ILE A 212 9.75 -30.50 -0.25
N SER A 213 9.53 -31.81 -0.10
CA SER A 213 10.33 -32.82 -0.80
C SER A 213 10.05 -32.86 -2.30
N GLU A 214 8.82 -32.63 -2.75
CA GLU A 214 8.51 -32.48 -4.17
C GLU A 214 9.17 -31.22 -4.74
N VAL A 215 9.08 -30.10 -4.03
CA VAL A 215 9.75 -28.86 -4.42
C VAL A 215 11.26 -29.08 -4.48
N LYS A 216 11.88 -29.75 -3.50
CA LYS A 216 13.33 -30.02 -3.50
C LYS A 216 13.81 -31.05 -4.52
N SER A 217 13.01 -32.06 -4.84
CA SER A 217 13.38 -33.11 -5.81
C SER A 217 13.23 -32.64 -7.26
N ARG A 218 12.32 -31.68 -7.48
CA ARG A 218 12.11 -31.02 -8.77
C ARG A 218 12.83 -29.67 -8.88
N ALA A 219 13.34 -29.14 -7.76
CA ALA A 219 14.34 -28.07 -7.66
C ALA A 219 15.76 -28.61 -7.76
#